data_AF-A0A128FKE3-F1
#
_entry.id   AF-A0A128FKE3-F1
#
_cell.length_a   1.000
_cell.length_b   1.000
_cell.length_c   1.000
_cell.angle_alpha   90.00
_cell.angle_beta   90.00
_cell.angle_gamma   90.00
#
_symmetry.space_group_name_H-M   'P 1'
#
loop_
_entity.id
_entity.type
_entity.pdbx_description
1 polymer ?
#
loop_
_entity_poly.entity_id
_entity_poly.type
_entity_poly.pdbx_seq_one_letter_code
_entity_poly.pdbx_strand_id
1 'polypeptide(L)'
;MKAIIANSEDDINNAAIQWAGEHQTITAAKLVFDMISSEADGQCDKMVFDPLILAEGISPSEDPILEARSPVYAVGLGRKLSEKAKM
;
A
#
# COMPACT_ATOMS: atom_id res chain seq x y z
N MET A 1 12.67 5.10 2.56
CA MET A 1 11.94 3.83 2.70
C MET A 1 12.81 2.86 3.47
N LYS A 2 12.25 2.26 4.52
CA LYS A 2 12.92 1.27 5.38
C LYS A 2 12.11 -0.02 5.36
N ALA A 3 12.79 -1.16 5.38
CA ALA A 3 12.20 -2.47 5.58
C ALA A 3 12.66 -3.00 6.94
N ILE A 4 11.76 -3.69 7.64
CA ILE A 4 12.03 -4.37 8.90
C ILE A 4 12.01 -5.86 8.59
N ILE A 5 13.03 -6.59 9.03
CA ILE A 5 13.11 -8.04 8.85
C ILE A 5 12.45 -8.69 10.05
N ALA A 6 11.47 -9.57 9.80
CA ALA A 6 10.76 -10.31 10.83
C ALA A 6 11.71 -11.23 11.61
N ASN A 7 11.52 -11.29 12.92
CA ASN A 7 12.05 -12.31 13.80
C ASN A 7 11.22 -13.60 13.69
N SER A 8 11.72 -14.71 14.23
CA SER A 8 11.03 -16.01 14.17
C SER A 8 9.68 -16.03 14.91
N GLU A 9 9.52 -15.17 15.92
CA GLU A 9 8.33 -15.13 16.77
C GLU A 9 7.26 -14.15 16.27
N ASP A 10 7.55 -13.41 15.21
CA ASP A 10 6.62 -12.41 14.70
C ASP A 10 5.49 -13.06 13.88
N ASP A 11 4.26 -12.62 14.17
CA ASP A 11 3.12 -12.96 13.32
C ASP A 11 3.14 -12.06 12.08
N ILE A 12 3.59 -12.63 10.96
CA ILE A 12 3.70 -11.91 9.67
C ILE A 12 2.36 -11.84 8.90
N ASN A 13 1.32 -12.52 9.39
CA ASN A 13 0.02 -12.63 8.73
C ASN A 13 -1.10 -11.94 9.53
N ASN A 14 -0.76 -11.20 10.60
CA ASN A 14 -1.72 -10.49 11.43
C ASN A 14 -1.31 -9.05 11.71
N ALA A 15 -1.74 -8.13 10.86
CA ALA A 15 -1.46 -6.70 11.00
C ALA A 15 -2.04 -6.03 12.27
N ALA A 16 -2.86 -6.73 13.08
CA ALA A 16 -3.35 -6.19 14.35
C ALA A 16 -2.36 -6.38 15.51
N ILE A 17 -1.31 -7.21 15.34
CA ILE A 17 -0.31 -7.48 16.36
C ILE A 17 0.97 -6.72 16.02
N GLN A 18 1.41 -5.85 16.93
CA GLN A 18 2.69 -5.18 16.80
C GLN A 18 3.83 -6.15 17.15
N TRP A 19 4.83 -6.25 16.27
CA TRP A 19 6.05 -7.01 16.52
C TRP A 19 6.84 -6.41 17.69
N ALA A 20 7.46 -7.28 18.49
CA ALA A 20 8.12 -6.91 19.74
C ALA A 20 9.62 -7.24 19.71
N GLY A 21 10.40 -6.47 20.48
CA GLY A 21 11.86 -6.65 20.53
C GLY A 21 12.62 -5.92 19.42
N GLU A 22 13.93 -6.11 19.41
CA GLU A 22 14.81 -5.49 18.41
C GLU A 22 14.72 -6.23 17.08
N HIS A 23 14.66 -5.49 15.98
CA HIS A 23 14.59 -6.03 14.63
C HIS A 23 15.68 -5.44 13.76
N GLN A 24 16.21 -6.25 12.85
CA GLN A 24 17.07 -5.73 11.80
C GLN A 24 16.27 -4.79 10.89
N THR A 25 16.79 -3.59 10.68
CA THR A 25 16.21 -2.59 9.79
C THR A 25 17.14 -2.32 8.62
N ILE A 26 16.60 -2.34 7.40
CA ILE A 26 17.33 -2.04 6.17
C ILE A 26 16.79 -0.74 5.56
N THR A 27 17.68 0.20 5.26
CA THR A 27 17.30 1.37 4.45
C THR A 27 17.35 0.97 2.98
N ALA A 28 16.18 0.76 2.37
CA ALA A 28 16.07 0.26 1.00
C ALA A 28 16.21 1.37 -0.06
N ALA A 29 15.69 2.56 0.23
CA ALA A 29 15.72 3.67 -0.74
C ALA A 29 15.45 5.03 -0.07
N LYS A 30 15.76 6.11 -0.79
CA LYS A 30 15.29 7.47 -0.48
C LYS A 30 14.28 7.87 -1.55
N LEU A 31 13.09 8.29 -1.12
CA LEU A 31 12.10 8.89 -2.03
C LEU A 31 12.34 10.40 -2.08
N VAL A 32 12.45 10.95 -3.28
CA VAL A 32 12.60 12.38 -3.54
C VAL A 32 11.45 12.80 -4.46
N PHE A 33 10.81 13.91 -4.13
CA PHE A 33 9.76 14.49 -4.95
C PHE A 33 10.33 15.73 -5.63
N ASP A 34 10.40 15.71 -6.96
CA ASP A 34 10.92 16.83 -7.75
C ASP A 34 9.83 17.82 -8.15
N MET A 35 8.56 17.39 -8.13
CA MET A 35 7.40 18.19 -8.51
C MET A 35 6.17 17.78 -7.70
N ILE A 36 5.28 18.75 -7.50
CA ILE A 36 3.97 18.55 -6.88
C ILE A 36 2.95 19.31 -7.72
N SER A 37 1.76 18.72 -7.93
CA SER A 37 0.64 19.34 -8.64
C SER A 37 -0.64 19.26 -7.82
N SER A 38 -1.62 20.10 -8.16
CA SER A 38 -2.97 19.93 -7.64
C SER A 38 -3.58 18.62 -8.15
N GLU A 39 -4.64 18.12 -7.51
CA GLU A 39 -5.36 16.95 -8.00
C GLU A 39 -5.95 17.18 -9.40
N ALA A 40 -6.45 18.39 -9.66
CA ALA A 40 -7.04 18.78 -10.95
C ALA A 40 -6.01 18.73 -12.09
N ASP A 41 -4.78 19.19 -11.82
CA ASP A 41 -3.72 19.24 -12.83
C ASP A 41 -2.93 17.92 -12.93
N GLY A 42 -2.85 17.18 -11.83
CA GLY A 42 -2.00 15.98 -11.68
C GLY A 42 -2.64 14.67 -12.13
N GLN A 43 -3.95 14.65 -12.40
CA GLN A 43 -4.70 13.44 -12.80
C GLN A 43 -4.59 12.26 -11.80
N CYS A 44 -4.24 12.53 -10.55
CA CYS A 44 -4.09 11.52 -9.50
C CYS A 44 -5.42 10.83 -9.14
N ASP A 45 -6.54 11.47 -9.44
CA ASP A 45 -7.90 11.03 -9.09
C ASP A 45 -8.36 9.77 -9.84
N LYS A 46 -7.76 9.49 -11.01
CA LYS A 46 -7.99 8.27 -11.79
C LYS A 46 -7.06 7.12 -11.41
N MET A 47 -6.08 7.36 -10.54
CA MET A 47 -5.13 6.35 -10.12
C MET A 47 -5.64 5.57 -8.90
N VAL A 48 -5.22 4.32 -8.79
CA VAL A 48 -5.46 3.48 -7.62
C VAL A 48 -4.13 2.96 -7.10
N PHE A 49 -3.93 3.06 -5.79
CA PHE A 49 -2.79 2.51 -5.09
C PHE A 49 -3.22 1.20 -4.43
N ASP A 50 -3.32 0.14 -5.23
CA ASP A 50 -3.70 -1.19 -4.76
C ASP A 50 -2.47 -1.86 -4.11
N PRO A 51 -2.55 -2.28 -2.83
CA PRO A 51 -1.43 -2.93 -2.13
C PRO A 51 -1.07 -4.32 -2.69
N LEU A 52 -1.88 -4.91 -3.57
CA LEU A 52 -1.61 -6.20 -4.22
C LEU A 52 -1.08 -6.06 -5.66
N ILE A 53 -0.92 -4.83 -6.18
CA ILE A 53 -0.16 -4.59 -7.40
C ILE A 53 1.32 -4.46 -7.03
N LEU A 54 2.04 -5.58 -7.13
CA LEU A 54 3.41 -5.73 -6.64
C LEU A 54 4.43 -5.85 -7.79
N ALA A 55 5.62 -5.33 -7.56
CA ALA A 55 6.76 -5.50 -8.47
C ALA A 55 7.34 -6.92 -8.36
N GLU A 56 8.12 -7.32 -9.36
CA GLU A 56 8.86 -8.59 -9.34
C GLU A 56 9.76 -8.70 -8.10
N GLY A 57 9.78 -9.88 -7.49
CA GLY A 57 10.52 -10.13 -6.26
C GLY A 57 9.80 -9.74 -4.96
N ILE A 58 8.57 -9.22 -5.04
CA ILE A 58 7.72 -8.93 -3.87
C ILE A 58 6.44 -9.76 -3.98
N SER A 59 6.14 -10.52 -2.93
CA SER A 59 4.91 -11.29 -2.79
C SER A 59 4.11 -10.81 -1.56
N PRO A 60 2.78 -10.89 -1.58
CA PRO A 60 1.97 -10.55 -0.40
C PRO A 60 2.19 -11.60 0.70
N SER A 61 1.98 -11.20 1.95
CA SER A 61 1.77 -12.16 3.04
C SER A 61 0.38 -12.77 2.97
N GLU A 62 0.09 -13.73 3.84
CA GLU A 62 -1.22 -14.39 3.95
C GLU A 62 -2.16 -13.64 4.91
N ASP A 63 -1.93 -12.35 5.14
CA ASP A 63 -2.81 -11.54 5.98
C ASP A 63 -4.19 -11.37 5.31
N PRO A 64 -5.29 -11.83 5.94
CA PRO A 64 -6.62 -11.75 5.35
C PRO A 64 -7.10 -10.31 5.18
N ILE A 65 -6.61 -9.35 5.97
CA ILE A 65 -6.86 -7.93 5.78
C ILE A 65 -6.16 -7.44 4.52
N LEU A 66 -4.91 -7.86 4.26
CA LEU A 66 -4.20 -7.48 3.03
C LEU A 66 -4.93 -8.02 1.79
N GLU A 67 -5.34 -9.29 1.82
CA GLU A 67 -6.10 -9.92 0.72
C GLU A 67 -7.40 -9.15 0.41
N ALA A 68 -8.14 -8.78 1.44
CA ALA A 68 -9.41 -8.07 1.30
C ALA A 68 -9.28 -6.64 0.73
N ARG A 69 -8.08 -6.04 0.73
CA ARG A 69 -7.92 -4.62 0.34
C ARG A 69 -8.10 -4.38 -1.14
N SER A 70 -7.57 -5.22 -2.03
CA SER A 70 -7.69 -4.98 -3.48
C SER A 70 -9.15 -4.78 -3.94
N PRO A 71 -10.11 -5.67 -3.63
CA PRO A 71 -11.51 -5.44 -4.03
C PRO A 71 -12.14 -4.20 -3.37
N VAL A 72 -11.77 -3.86 -2.13
CA VAL A 72 -12.26 -2.64 -1.45
C VAL A 72 -11.76 -1.38 -2.16
N TYR A 73 -10.48 -1.36 -2.55
CA TYR A 73 -9.91 -0.25 -3.32
C TYR A 73 -10.55 -0.13 -4.70
N ALA A 74 -10.84 -1.24 -5.37
CA ALA A 74 -11.55 -1.26 -6.65
C ALA A 74 -12.97 -0.65 -6.52
N VAL A 75 -13.72 -1.01 -5.48
CA VAL A 75 -15.04 -0.40 -5.19
C VAL A 75 -14.90 1.10 -4.95
N GLY A 76 -13.90 1.52 -4.17
CA GLY A 76 -13.63 2.94 -3.91
C GLY A 76 -13.32 3.73 -5.18
N LEU A 77 -12.51 3.18 -6.08
CA LEU A 77 -12.23 3.79 -7.39
C LEU A 77 -13.51 3.89 -8.23
N GLY A 78 -14.30 2.81 -8.31
CA GLY A 78 -15.55 2.78 -9.08
C GLY A 78 -16.55 3.84 -8.61
N ARG A 79 -16.66 4.04 -7.29
CA ARG A 79 -17.51 5.11 -6.71
C ARG A 79 -17.01 6.50 -7.11
N LYS A 80 -15.71 6.80 -6.91
CA LYS A 80 -15.12 8.10 -7.28
C LYS A 80 -15.34 8.45 -8.75
N LEU A 81 -15.09 7.50 -9.65
CA LEU A 81 -15.29 7.71 -11.09
C LEU A 81 -16.77 7.94 -11.43
N SER A 82 -17.68 7.20 -10.79
CA SER A 82 -19.13 7.32 -11.01
C SER A 82 -19.70 8.63 -10.48
N GLU A 83 -19.22 9.11 -9.33
CA GLU A 83 -19.63 10.40 -8.75
C GLU A 83 -19.16 11.56 -9.63
N LYS A 84 -17.91 11.51 -10.10
CA LYS A 84 -17.36 12.54 -11.00
C LYS A 84 -18.12 12.60 -12.34
N ALA A 85 -18.56 11.46 -12.87
CA ALA A 85 -19.34 11.43 -14.11
C ALA A 85 -20.75 12.05 -13.99
N LYS A 86 -21.24 12.29 -12.75
CA LYS A 86 -22.53 12.93 -12.49
C LYS A 86 -22.44 14.45 -12.27
N MET A 87 -21.22 14.99 -12.19
CA MET A 87 -20.94 16.43 -12.04
C MET A 87 -20.77 17.07 -13.41
#